data_AF-A0A4Q3EFV9-F1
#
_entry.id   AF-A0A4Q3EFV9-F1
#
_cell.length_a   1.000
_cell.length_b   1.000
_cell.length_c   1.000
_cell.angle_alpha   90.00
_cell.angle_beta   90.00
_cell.angle_gamma   90.00
#
_symmetry.space_group_name_H-M   'P 1'
#
loop_
_entity.id
_entity.type
_entity.pdbx_description
1 polymer ?
#
loop_
_entity_poly.entity_id
_entity_poly.type
_entity_poly.pdbx_seq_one_letter_code
_entity_poly.pdbx_strand_id
1 'polypeptide(L)'
;GTKPGDMYLLGYVDQKNQQTKGIAIPGGLSFLTKGDFKTPVTGLNDFKPGDRPGAVNFVFQTYHLMVAIGMFLIALTLYASWLWWRGKLFKKRWLLHLFAFSVLLPQVANQVGWYSAEVGRQPWVVYGLLRTSKALSQAVTANQVLFSLIMFTVVYIILFILFIYLLNKKIKHGPYDHHNIDHSPRHIEMADSLASKK
;
A
#
# COMPACT_ATOMS: atom_id res chain seq x y z
N GLY A 1 30.02 -6.57 -10.44
CA GLY A 1 30.31 -7.02 -11.81
C GLY A 1 28.99 -7.17 -12.52
N THR A 2 28.73 -6.28 -13.47
CA THR A 2 27.49 -6.15 -14.23
C THR A 2 27.19 -7.44 -15.00
N LYS A 3 26.26 -8.24 -14.48
CA LYS A 3 25.69 -9.43 -15.13
C LYS A 3 24.24 -9.13 -15.51
N PRO A 4 23.62 -9.94 -16.39
CA PRO A 4 22.17 -9.96 -16.52
C PRO A 4 21.52 -10.04 -15.12
N GLY A 5 20.54 -9.18 -14.87
CA GLY A 5 19.88 -9.07 -13.58
C GLY A 5 18.84 -10.18 -13.43
N ASP A 6 19.10 -11.10 -12.50
CA ASP A 6 18.15 -12.17 -12.18
C ASP A 6 17.00 -11.63 -11.31
N MET A 7 15.77 -12.00 -11.65
CA MET A 7 14.59 -11.64 -10.86
C MET A 7 14.30 -12.72 -9.84
N TYR A 8 14.47 -12.40 -8.56
CA TYR A 8 14.07 -13.30 -7.48
C TYR A 8 12.57 -13.18 -7.27
N LEU A 9 11.87 -14.32 -7.12
CA LEU A 9 10.45 -14.37 -6.77
C LEU A 9 10.26 -14.50 -5.26
N LEU A 10 11.15 -15.25 -4.62
CA LEU A 10 11.22 -15.48 -3.18
C LEU A 10 12.68 -15.72 -2.82
N GLY A 11 13.09 -15.22 -1.66
CA GLY A 11 14.47 -15.40 -1.22
C GLY A 11 14.81 -14.63 0.04
N TYR A 12 16.09 -14.70 0.38
CA TYR A 12 16.69 -14.00 1.50
C TYR A 12 18.01 -13.37 1.06
N VAL A 13 18.25 -12.14 1.48
CA VAL A 13 19.48 -11.42 1.17
C VAL A 13 20.47 -11.55 2.32
N ASP A 14 21.57 -12.23 2.05
CA ASP A 14 22.70 -12.31 2.97
C ASP A 14 23.64 -11.12 2.72
N GLN A 15 23.56 -10.13 3.60
CA GLN A 15 24.39 -8.93 3.52
C GLN A 15 25.88 -9.20 3.79
N LYS A 16 26.21 -10.21 4.62
CA LYS A 16 27.61 -10.52 4.95
C LYS A 16 28.31 -11.14 3.75
N ASN A 17 27.64 -12.08 3.09
CA ASN A 17 28.15 -12.76 1.92
C ASN A 17 27.85 -12.03 0.60
N GLN A 18 27.14 -10.89 0.65
CA GLN A 18 26.73 -10.09 -0.51
C GLN A 18 26.01 -10.89 -1.59
N GLN A 19 25.21 -11.86 -1.17
CA GLN A 19 24.51 -12.80 -2.03
C GLN A 19 23.02 -12.85 -1.69
N THR A 20 22.20 -12.98 -2.72
CA THR A 20 20.77 -13.29 -2.57
C THR A 20 20.58 -14.77 -2.83
N LYS A 21 19.95 -15.47 -1.89
CA LYS A 21 19.60 -16.89 -2.02
C LYS A 21 18.11 -16.99 -2.22
N GLY A 22 17.66 -17.73 -3.23
CA GLY A 22 16.23 -17.85 -3.51
C GLY A 22 15.92 -18.44 -4.87
N ILE A 23 14.63 -18.39 -5.21
CA ILE A 23 14.12 -18.80 -6.51
C ILE A 23 14.26 -17.62 -7.46
N ALA A 24 15.15 -17.76 -8.44
CA ALA A 24 15.46 -16.73 -9.42
C ALA A 24 15.02 -17.12 -10.83
N ILE A 25 14.53 -16.13 -11.57
CA ILE A 25 14.29 -16.20 -13.01
C ILE A 25 15.48 -15.50 -13.70
N PRO A 26 16.33 -16.25 -14.42
CA PRO A 26 17.51 -15.69 -15.07
C PRO A 26 17.17 -14.56 -16.04
N GLY A 27 17.84 -13.42 -15.91
CA GLY A 27 17.62 -12.24 -16.78
C GLY A 27 16.25 -11.56 -16.66
N GLY A 28 15.42 -11.95 -15.69
CA GLY A 28 14.07 -11.39 -15.52
C GLY A 28 14.06 -9.89 -15.24
N LEU A 29 14.99 -9.38 -14.42
CA LEU A 29 15.10 -7.93 -14.16
C LEU A 29 15.65 -7.18 -15.36
N SER A 30 16.59 -7.79 -16.11
CA SER A 30 17.08 -7.22 -17.37
C SER A 30 15.93 -7.03 -18.37
N PHE A 31 15.08 -8.03 -18.52
CA PHE A 31 13.91 -7.93 -19.40
C PHE A 31 12.94 -6.83 -18.94
N LEU A 32 12.61 -6.78 -17.66
CA LEU A 32 11.68 -5.77 -17.13
C LEU A 32 12.20 -4.33 -17.23
N THR A 33 13.51 -4.12 -17.13
CA THR A 33 14.11 -2.78 -17.12
C THR A 33 14.56 -2.29 -18.50
N LYS A 34 14.97 -3.21 -19.39
CA LYS A 34 15.60 -2.88 -20.67
C LYS A 34 14.94 -3.57 -21.88
N GLY A 35 13.97 -4.46 -21.66
CA GLY A 35 13.29 -5.21 -22.72
C GLY A 35 14.09 -6.40 -23.27
N ASP A 36 15.27 -6.69 -22.71
CA ASP A 36 16.15 -7.80 -23.13
C ASP A 36 16.71 -8.54 -21.92
N PHE A 37 16.81 -9.86 -22.01
CA PHE A 37 17.32 -10.74 -20.96
C PHE A 37 18.84 -10.69 -20.78
N LYS A 38 19.60 -10.14 -21.74
CA LYS A 38 21.07 -10.15 -21.71
C LYS A 38 21.68 -8.83 -21.25
N THR A 39 20.93 -7.74 -21.32
CA THR A 39 21.44 -6.42 -20.97
C THR A 39 21.82 -6.36 -19.48
N PRO A 40 23.09 -6.02 -19.15
CA PRO A 40 23.53 -5.97 -17.76
C PRO A 40 22.82 -4.89 -16.96
N VAL A 41 22.48 -5.19 -15.71
CA VAL A 41 21.91 -4.23 -14.75
C VAL A 41 22.93 -3.99 -13.65
N THR A 42 23.12 -2.72 -13.27
CA THR A 42 24.05 -2.34 -12.20
C THR A 42 23.65 -3.00 -10.90
N GLY A 43 24.55 -3.82 -10.34
CA GLY A 43 24.30 -4.52 -9.10
C GLY A 43 24.59 -3.65 -7.88
N LEU A 44 23.99 -3.98 -6.73
CA LEU A 44 24.23 -3.25 -5.49
C LEU A 44 25.71 -3.29 -5.06
N ASN A 45 26.42 -4.37 -5.41
CA ASN A 45 27.84 -4.54 -5.09
C ASN A 45 28.77 -3.60 -5.87
N ASP A 46 28.29 -2.97 -6.94
CA ASP A 46 29.07 -2.01 -7.73
C ASP A 46 29.09 -0.61 -7.09
N PHE A 47 28.22 -0.34 -6.10
CA PHE A 47 28.22 0.89 -5.31
C PHE A 47 29.18 0.81 -4.12
N LYS A 48 29.73 1.94 -3.66
CA LYS A 48 30.57 1.98 -2.46
C LYS A 48 29.78 1.52 -1.22
N PRO A 49 30.38 0.77 -0.27
CA PRO A 49 29.66 0.26 0.91
C PRO A 49 28.90 1.34 1.71
N GLY A 50 29.47 2.55 1.82
CA GLY A 50 28.85 3.68 2.52
C GLY A 50 27.71 4.38 1.78
N ASP A 51 27.40 3.97 0.56
CA ASP A 51 26.31 4.50 -0.28
C ASP A 51 25.14 3.52 -0.41
N ARG A 52 25.28 2.31 0.16
CA ARG A 52 24.28 1.25 0.11
C ARG A 52 23.28 1.39 1.28
N PRO A 53 22.02 0.98 1.09
CA PRO A 53 21.06 0.92 2.19
C PRO A 53 21.51 -0.06 3.27
N GLY A 54 21.35 0.31 4.54
CA GLY A 54 21.76 -0.54 5.67
C GLY A 54 20.89 -1.79 5.82
N ALA A 55 19.61 -1.74 5.43
CA ALA A 55 18.62 -2.81 5.65
C ALA A 55 18.15 -3.46 4.33
N VAL A 56 19.10 -3.90 3.49
CA VAL A 56 18.83 -4.49 2.16
C VAL A 56 17.86 -5.67 2.22
N ASN A 57 18.01 -6.58 3.19
CA ASN A 57 17.09 -7.71 3.32
C ASN A 57 15.67 -7.25 3.66
N PHE A 58 15.51 -6.24 4.52
CA PHE A 58 14.20 -5.70 4.85
C PHE A 58 13.51 -5.11 3.61
N VAL A 59 14.24 -4.32 2.81
CA VAL A 59 13.73 -3.77 1.54
C VAL A 59 13.34 -4.88 0.58
N PHE A 60 14.15 -5.94 0.49
CA PHE A 60 13.83 -7.11 -0.34
C PHE A 60 12.50 -7.75 0.11
N GLN A 61 12.31 -7.99 1.42
CA GLN A 61 11.09 -8.62 1.92
C GLN A 61 9.85 -7.73 1.75
N THR A 62 9.95 -6.43 2.04
CA THR A 62 8.81 -5.51 1.91
C THR A 62 8.39 -5.32 0.46
N TYR A 63 9.34 -5.28 -0.47
CA TYR A 63 9.06 -5.26 -1.91
C TYR A 63 8.30 -6.53 -2.35
N HIS A 64 8.78 -7.72 -1.98
CA HIS A 64 8.12 -8.97 -2.36
C HIS A 64 6.75 -9.11 -1.72
N LEU A 65 6.58 -8.69 -0.47
CA LEU A 65 5.29 -8.69 0.20
C LEU A 65 4.29 -7.76 -0.50
N MET A 66 4.72 -6.57 -0.93
CA MET A 66 3.90 -5.65 -1.72
C MET A 66 3.42 -6.30 -3.02
N VAL A 67 4.35 -6.87 -3.78
CA VAL A 67 4.05 -7.54 -5.06
C VAL A 67 3.15 -8.75 -4.85
N ALA A 68 3.40 -9.56 -3.83
CA ALA A 68 2.59 -10.73 -3.51
C ALA A 68 1.14 -10.35 -3.19
N ILE A 69 0.92 -9.28 -2.39
CA ILE A 69 -0.42 -8.79 -2.09
C ILE A 69 -1.10 -8.26 -3.35
N GLY A 70 -0.39 -7.49 -4.18
CA GLY A 70 -0.93 -6.97 -5.44
C GLY A 70 -1.36 -8.09 -6.40
N MET A 71 -0.50 -9.09 -6.60
CA MET A 71 -0.79 -10.25 -7.44
C MET A 71 -1.94 -11.09 -6.88
N PHE A 72 -2.00 -11.25 -5.55
CA PHE A 72 -3.11 -11.93 -4.89
C PHE A 72 -4.44 -11.21 -5.14
N LEU A 73 -4.51 -9.89 -4.98
CA LEU A 73 -5.73 -9.11 -5.21
C LEU A 73 -6.19 -9.15 -6.67
N ILE A 74 -5.25 -9.10 -7.63
CA ILE A 74 -5.55 -9.25 -9.06
C ILE A 74 -6.13 -10.65 -9.32
N ALA A 75 -5.47 -11.71 -8.85
CA ALA A 75 -5.93 -13.09 -9.04
C ALA A 75 -7.30 -13.31 -8.39
N LEU A 76 -7.50 -12.79 -7.18
CA LEU A 76 -8.77 -12.84 -6.46
C LEU A 76 -9.90 -12.16 -7.26
N THR A 77 -9.64 -10.98 -7.80
CA THR A 77 -10.60 -10.22 -8.62
C THR A 77 -10.93 -10.94 -9.92
N LEU A 78 -9.92 -11.43 -10.64
CA LEU A 78 -10.12 -12.20 -11.88
C LEU A 78 -10.95 -13.48 -11.63
N TYR A 79 -10.65 -14.20 -10.55
CA TYR A 79 -11.40 -15.38 -10.15
C TYR A 79 -12.86 -15.05 -9.81
N ALA A 80 -13.09 -13.94 -9.11
CA ALA A 80 -14.44 -13.47 -8.81
C ALA A 80 -15.21 -13.05 -10.07
N SER A 81 -14.58 -12.32 -10.99
CA SER A 81 -15.17 -11.95 -12.28
C SER A 81 -15.53 -13.19 -13.10
N TRP A 82 -14.67 -14.22 -13.10
CA TRP A 82 -14.97 -15.49 -13.76
C TRP A 82 -16.17 -16.21 -13.14
N LEU A 83 -16.25 -16.27 -11.80
CA LEU A 83 -17.40 -16.84 -11.10
C LEU A 83 -18.69 -16.02 -11.27
N TRP A 84 -18.57 -14.71 -11.42
CA TRP A 84 -19.68 -13.82 -11.71
C TRP A 84 -20.26 -14.11 -13.09
N TRP A 85 -19.40 -14.24 -14.11
CA TRP A 85 -19.82 -14.62 -15.45
C TRP A 85 -20.51 -16.00 -15.49
N ARG A 86 -20.09 -16.93 -14.61
CA ARG A 86 -20.74 -18.25 -14.43
C ARG A 86 -22.00 -18.23 -13.56
N GLY A 87 -22.41 -17.07 -13.03
CA GLY A 87 -23.58 -16.94 -12.14
C GLY A 87 -23.43 -17.64 -10.78
N LYS A 88 -22.21 -17.98 -10.36
CA LYS A 88 -21.94 -18.74 -9.12
C LYS A 88 -21.34 -17.90 -7.99
N LEU A 89 -20.98 -16.65 -8.25
CA LEU A 89 -20.30 -15.77 -7.28
C LEU A 89 -21.01 -15.72 -5.93
N PHE A 90 -22.30 -15.37 -5.92
CA PHE A 90 -23.10 -15.21 -4.71
C PHE A 90 -23.38 -16.52 -3.96
N LYS A 91 -23.12 -17.68 -4.58
CA LYS A 91 -23.26 -18.99 -3.92
C LYS A 91 -22.05 -19.34 -3.06
N LYS A 92 -20.90 -18.68 -3.27
CA LYS A 92 -19.64 -18.96 -2.56
C LYS A 92 -19.43 -17.96 -1.42
N ARG A 93 -20.08 -18.20 -0.28
CA ARG A 93 -20.02 -17.33 0.91
C ARG A 93 -18.59 -17.05 1.40
N TRP A 94 -17.69 -18.04 1.39
CA TRP A 94 -16.29 -17.84 1.79
C TRP A 94 -15.60 -16.76 0.95
N LEU A 95 -15.86 -16.72 -0.36
CA LEU A 95 -15.25 -15.74 -1.26
C LEU A 95 -15.72 -14.32 -0.90
N LEU A 96 -16.99 -14.15 -0.55
CA LEU A 96 -17.54 -12.86 -0.10
C LEU A 96 -16.90 -12.41 1.23
N HIS A 97 -16.68 -13.33 2.17
CA HIS A 97 -15.97 -12.99 3.42
C HIS A 97 -14.52 -12.60 3.13
N LEU A 98 -13.85 -13.30 2.22
CA LEU A 98 -12.49 -12.95 1.80
C LEU A 98 -12.43 -11.55 1.19
N PHE A 99 -13.41 -11.15 0.37
CA PHE A 99 -13.52 -9.77 -0.14
C PHE A 99 -13.80 -8.73 0.95
N ALA A 100 -14.57 -9.07 1.97
CA ALA A 100 -14.80 -8.17 3.10
C ALA A 100 -13.49 -7.87 3.83
N PHE A 101 -12.65 -8.88 4.07
CA PHE A 101 -11.33 -8.70 4.69
C PHE A 101 -10.27 -8.14 3.75
N SER A 102 -10.42 -8.32 2.43
CA SER A 102 -9.42 -7.87 1.46
C SER A 102 -9.25 -6.36 1.45
N VAL A 103 -10.17 -5.56 2.00
CA VAL A 103 -10.04 -4.10 2.14
C VAL A 103 -8.78 -3.69 2.94
N LEU A 104 -8.32 -4.55 3.86
CA LEU A 104 -7.10 -4.29 4.65
C LEU A 104 -5.83 -4.52 3.83
N LEU A 105 -5.86 -5.42 2.85
CA LEU A 105 -4.68 -5.82 2.08
C LEU A 105 -4.06 -4.67 1.27
N PRO A 106 -4.84 -3.85 0.51
CA PRO A 106 -4.31 -2.67 -0.15
C PRO A 106 -3.58 -1.71 0.80
N GLN A 107 -4.08 -1.53 2.04
CA GLN A 107 -3.39 -0.66 2.98
C GLN A 107 -2.08 -1.24 3.48
N VAL A 108 -2.03 -2.53 3.75
CA VAL A 108 -0.76 -3.20 4.08
C VAL A 108 0.22 -3.08 2.92
N ALA A 109 -0.22 -3.36 1.69
CA ALA A 109 0.60 -3.23 0.47
C ALA A 109 1.14 -1.81 0.29
N ASN A 110 0.33 -0.80 0.55
CA ASN A 110 0.75 0.60 0.48
C ASN A 110 1.85 0.91 1.50
N GLN A 111 1.68 0.50 2.77
CA GLN A 111 2.69 0.71 3.81
C GLN A 111 4.01 0.02 3.48
N VAL A 112 3.98 -1.25 3.05
CA VAL A 112 5.21 -1.98 2.71
C VAL A 112 5.88 -1.44 1.45
N GLY A 113 5.10 -0.91 0.49
CA GLY A 113 5.63 -0.21 -0.68
C GLY A 113 6.39 1.06 -0.29
N TRP A 114 5.80 1.88 0.58
CA TRP A 114 6.48 3.05 1.14
C TRP A 114 7.74 2.69 1.93
N TYR A 115 7.70 1.63 2.74
CA TYR A 115 8.90 1.15 3.44
C TYR A 115 9.99 0.70 2.48
N SER A 116 9.64 -0.03 1.42
CA SER A 116 10.61 -0.43 0.38
C SER A 116 11.26 0.80 -0.27
N ALA A 117 10.47 1.82 -0.63
CA ALA A 117 10.97 3.03 -1.27
C ALA A 117 11.84 3.89 -0.32
N GLU A 118 11.36 4.14 0.90
CA GLU A 118 12.02 5.04 1.84
C GLU A 118 13.29 4.43 2.43
N VAL A 119 13.22 3.17 2.88
CA VAL A 119 14.40 2.47 3.41
C VAL A 119 15.39 2.16 2.29
N GLY A 120 14.91 1.88 1.07
CA GLY A 120 15.75 1.68 -0.11
C GLY A 120 16.49 2.94 -0.57
N ARG A 121 16.00 4.13 -0.22
CA ARG A 121 16.64 5.41 -0.55
C ARG A 121 17.77 5.77 0.42
N GLN A 122 17.75 5.24 1.64
CA GLN A 122 18.82 5.48 2.63
C GLN A 122 20.18 5.01 2.06
N PRO A 123 21.28 5.75 2.28
CA PRO A 123 21.48 6.87 3.22
C PRO A 123 21.26 8.27 2.60
N TRP A 124 20.53 8.36 1.48
CA TRP A 124 20.35 9.60 0.74
C TRP A 124 18.97 10.20 0.99
N VAL A 125 18.92 11.52 1.13
CA VAL A 125 17.67 12.31 1.02
C VAL A 125 17.54 12.79 -0.42
N VAL A 126 18.62 13.36 -0.95
CA VAL A 126 18.79 13.69 -2.37
C VAL A 126 20.04 12.98 -2.86
N TYR A 127 19.87 12.08 -3.82
CA TYR A 127 20.95 11.26 -4.33
C TYR A 127 22.12 12.12 -4.84
N GLY A 128 23.33 11.84 -4.37
CA GLY A 128 24.55 12.56 -4.75
C GLY A 128 24.73 13.95 -4.14
N LEU A 129 23.71 14.51 -3.46
CA LEU A 129 23.73 15.86 -2.92
C LEU A 129 23.64 15.90 -1.39
N LEU A 130 22.65 15.24 -0.80
CA LEU A 130 22.34 15.33 0.64
C LEU A 130 22.15 13.96 1.26
N ARG A 131 22.98 13.66 2.26
CA ARG A 131 22.85 12.46 3.11
C ARG A 131 21.88 12.70 4.26
N THR A 132 21.18 11.65 4.69
CA THR A 132 20.25 11.69 5.83
C THR A 132 20.92 12.16 7.12
N SER A 133 22.18 11.78 7.36
CA SER A 133 22.94 12.22 8.54
C SER A 133 23.23 13.71 8.58
N LYS A 134 23.21 14.40 7.42
CA LYS A 134 23.45 15.84 7.31
C LYS A 134 22.16 16.64 7.10
N ALA A 135 21.01 15.97 7.01
CA ALA A 135 19.72 16.60 6.75
C ALA A 135 19.00 17.07 8.03
N LEU A 136 19.54 16.76 9.21
CA LEU A 136 18.95 17.14 10.49
C LEU A 136 19.26 18.60 10.83
N SER A 137 18.26 19.34 11.31
CA SER A 137 18.43 20.72 11.77
C SER A 137 19.27 20.75 13.04
N GLN A 138 20.42 21.43 12.99
CA GLN A 138 21.31 21.59 14.14
C GLN A 138 20.72 22.50 15.23
N ALA A 139 19.67 23.27 14.92
CA ALA A 139 19.05 24.23 15.82
C ALA A 139 18.03 23.60 16.78
N VAL A 140 17.61 22.34 16.56
CA VAL A 140 16.56 21.68 17.36
C VAL A 140 17.19 20.67 18.30
N THR A 141 16.88 20.77 19.59
CA THR A 141 17.37 19.82 20.59
C THR A 141 16.64 18.48 20.50
N ALA A 142 17.31 17.37 20.85
CA ALA A 142 16.72 16.04 20.82
C ALA A 142 15.41 15.95 21.65
N ASN A 143 15.35 16.68 22.76
CA ASN A 143 14.16 16.72 23.62
C ASN A 143 12.95 17.38 22.93
N GLN A 144 13.16 18.43 22.14
CA GLN A 144 12.08 19.07 21.36
C GLN A 144 11.54 18.14 20.27
N VAL A 145 12.42 17.39 19.61
CA VAL A 145 12.02 16.38 18.61
C VAL A 145 11.20 15.28 19.28
N LEU A 146 11.66 14.76 20.42
CA LEU A 146 10.95 13.71 21.15
C LEU A 146 9.57 14.19 21.64
N PHE A 147 9.51 15.39 22.22
CA PHE A 147 8.25 15.98 22.70
C PHE A 147 7.24 16.16 21.56
N SER A 148 7.67 16.75 20.43
CA SER A 148 6.80 16.92 19.26
C SER A 148 6.35 15.58 18.68
N LEU A 149 7.22 14.57 18.63
CA LEU A 149 6.87 13.22 18.18
C LEU A 149 5.81 12.57 19.08
N ILE A 150 5.95 12.68 20.40
CA ILE A 150 4.95 12.20 21.36
C ILE A 150 3.63 12.94 21.14
N MET A 151 3.66 14.27 21.04
CA MET A 151 2.47 15.10 20.85
C MET A 151 1.73 14.73 19.55
N PHE A 152 2.43 14.64 18.42
CA PHE A 152 1.82 14.20 17.16
C PHE A 152 1.29 12.78 17.22
N THR A 153 1.99 11.87 17.91
CA THR A 153 1.52 10.49 18.10
C THR A 153 0.21 10.46 18.87
N VAL A 154 0.09 11.21 19.97
CA VAL A 154 -1.14 11.31 20.77
C VAL A 154 -2.29 11.86 19.92
N VAL A 155 -2.06 12.94 19.18
CA VAL A 155 -3.08 13.53 18.30
C VAL A 155 -3.54 12.53 17.25
N TYR A 156 -2.63 11.80 16.60
CA TYR A 156 -2.97 10.79 15.60
C TYR A 156 -3.71 9.59 16.20
N ILE A 157 -3.40 9.17 17.43
CA ILE A 157 -4.16 8.12 18.13
C ILE A 157 -5.60 8.58 18.40
N ILE A 158 -5.79 9.82 18.87
CA ILE A 158 -7.14 10.36 19.12
C ILE A 158 -7.94 10.42 17.82
N LEU A 159 -7.34 10.92 16.73
CA LEU A 159 -7.98 10.97 15.41
C LEU A 159 -8.33 9.57 14.89
N PHE A 160 -7.44 8.59 15.11
CA PHE A 160 -7.68 7.21 14.71
C PHE A 160 -8.85 6.58 15.47
N ILE A 161 -8.94 6.79 16.79
CA ILE A 161 -10.06 6.33 17.61
C ILE A 161 -11.37 6.99 17.14
N LEU A 162 -11.35 8.30 16.89
CA LEU A 162 -12.51 9.03 16.37
C LEU A 162 -12.94 8.49 15.00
N PHE A 163 -11.99 8.21 14.11
CA PHE A 163 -12.26 7.61 12.81
C PHE A 163 -12.95 6.24 12.94
N ILE A 164 -12.43 5.35 13.77
CA ILE A 164 -13.05 4.03 14.02
C ILE A 164 -14.44 4.18 14.64
N TYR A 165 -14.63 5.12 15.57
CA TYR A 165 -15.93 5.41 16.15
C TYR A 165 -16.94 5.87 15.09
N LEU A 166 -16.57 6.83 14.24
CA LEU A 166 -17.45 7.35 13.18
C LEU A 166 -17.74 6.30 12.12
N LEU A 167 -16.74 5.51 11.73
CA LEU A 167 -16.88 4.41 10.78
C LEU A 167 -17.85 3.35 11.32
N ASN A 168 -17.69 2.92 12.58
CA ASN A 168 -18.61 1.99 13.22
C ASN A 168 -20.03 2.56 13.37
N LYS A 169 -20.15 3.84 13.73
CA LYS A 169 -21.46 4.52 13.82
C LYS A 169 -22.18 4.53 12.47
N LYS A 170 -21.46 4.87 11.39
CA LYS A 170 -22.01 4.88 10.02
C LYS A 170 -22.35 3.48 9.51
N ILE A 171 -21.49 2.48 9.73
CA ILE A 171 -21.76 1.10 9.31
C ILE A 171 -23.00 0.54 10.04
N LYS A 172 -23.16 0.83 11.35
CA LYS A 172 -24.31 0.35 12.13
C LYS A 172 -25.63 1.04 11.81
N HIS A 173 -25.63 2.31 11.40
CA HIS A 173 -26.86 3.00 10.99
C HIS A 173 -27.41 2.49 9.64
N GLY A 174 -26.59 1.80 8.84
CA GLY A 174 -27.00 1.32 7.52
C GLY A 174 -27.37 2.45 6.54
N PRO A 175 -27.70 2.14 5.28
CA PRO A 175 -28.11 3.13 4.28
C PRO A 175 -29.54 3.66 4.47
N TYR A 176 -30.29 3.19 5.48
CA TYR A 176 -31.68 3.57 5.72
C TYR A 176 -31.78 4.75 6.70
N ASP A 177 -31.28 5.91 6.30
CA ASP A 177 -31.91 7.17 6.70
C ASP A 177 -32.91 7.55 5.59
N HIS A 178 -34.07 6.89 5.62
CA HIS A 178 -35.28 7.36 4.96
C HIS A 178 -36.17 8.12 5.96
N HIS A 179 -35.57 8.82 6.92
CA HIS A 179 -36.26 9.89 7.62
C HIS A 179 -35.86 11.21 6.98
N ASN A 180 -36.83 11.81 6.28
CA ASN A 180 -36.79 13.07 5.53
C ASN A 180 -36.39 12.94 4.05
N ILE A 181 -37.15 12.14 3.27
CA ILE A 181 -37.67 12.74 2.03
C ILE A 181 -38.65 13.81 2.52
N ASP A 182 -38.11 15.00 2.75
CA ASP A 182 -38.86 16.18 3.12
C ASP A 182 -39.76 16.51 1.93
N HIS A 183 -40.96 15.91 1.90
CA HIS A 183 -42.04 16.41 1.07
C HIS A 183 -42.33 17.80 1.60
N SER A 184 -41.64 18.82 1.06
CA SER A 184 -41.97 20.21 1.32
C SER A 184 -43.49 20.34 1.21
N PRO A 185 -44.20 20.92 2.21
CA PRO A 185 -45.65 21.00 2.22
C PRO A 185 -46.24 21.55 0.91
N ARG A 186 -45.47 22.41 0.22
CA ARG A 186 -45.81 22.99 -1.10
C ARG A 186 -45.95 21.95 -2.21
N HIS A 187 -45.20 20.86 -2.18
CA HIS A 187 -45.31 19.80 -3.20
C HIS A 187 -46.57 18.95 -3.01
N ILE A 188 -47.04 18.80 -1.77
CA ILE A 188 -48.32 18.15 -1.46
C ILE A 188 -49.48 19.05 -1.89
N GLU A 189 -49.44 20.35 -1.56
CA GLU A 189 -50.44 21.32 -2.05
C GLU A 189 -50.48 21.42 -3.59
N MET A 190 -49.32 21.38 -4.26
CA MET A 190 -49.26 21.37 -5.73
C MET A 190 -49.86 20.09 -6.31
N ALA A 191 -49.64 18.93 -5.70
CA ALA A 191 -50.25 17.68 -6.15
C ALA A 191 -51.78 17.67 -5.95
N ASP A 192 -52.26 18.14 -4.80
CA ASP A 192 -53.69 18.20 -4.49
C ASP A 192 -54.44 19.23 -5.36
N SER A 193 -53.83 20.38 -5.64
CA SER A 193 -54.40 21.39 -6.54
C SER A 193 -54.48 20.91 -8.01
N LEU A 194 -53.56 20.03 -8.43
CA LEU A 194 -53.61 19.41 -9.76
C LEU A 194 -54.61 18.25 -9.82
N ALA A 195 -54.78 17.51 -8.72
CA ALA A 195 -55.76 16.42 -8.61
C ALA A 195 -57.21 16.95 -8.53
N SER A 196 -57.43 18.06 -7.83
CA SER A 196 -58.73 18.75 -7.68
C SER A 196 -59.23 19.39 -9.00
N LYS A 197 -58.35 19.57 -9.97
CA LYS A 197 -58.65 20.22 -11.26
C LYS A 197 -59.04 19.24 -12.38
N LYS A 198 -59.22 17.96 -12.07
CA LYS A 198 -59.80 16.93 -12.95
C LYS A 198 -61.22 16.61 -12.52
#